data_AF-A0A813HL50-F1
#
_entry.id   AF-A0A813HL50-F1
#
_cell.length_a   1.000
_cell.length_b   1.000
_cell.length_c   1.000
_cell.angle_alpha   90.00
_cell.angle_beta   90.00
_cell.angle_gamma   90.00
#
_symmetry.space_group_name_H-M   'P 1'
#
loop_
_entity.id
_entity.type
_entity.pdbx_description
1 polymer ?
#
loop_
_entity_poly.entity_id
_entity_poly.type
_entity_poly.pdbx_seq_one_letter_code
_entity_poly.pdbx_strand_id
1 'polypeptide(L)'
;MTYDLSTSISDGYEGIGPVLSRILHGVTPILAGHFIRQQGQTQGISIVDMLNAGIRFIDFRIMYSQAPGHKLGHKDWYCLHGCQTVHRAAEYLRPVRAWLDGHPKEVVVFWASRHGDYGATGTDQYPDTEPAQRQAFFQEVQAVFGGLLFDSSKGRLNETSLSELWRRNERLVWYAADFVESTNSSFRALDARSKIDLPTGGGWKTTALRLLSNGSAELHAARSQDRFLLMSMAQHVEIWYIEKAAEITFLPNMFGSQERLARRCAALFEIPNMTSWCPPALMDLSLLSNYYNQRVLEAAFRQGASDSSVDFPHAIYIDAIDHGGLIRTGTAKINPSLQAAVSHAGKHEQQQHESDGYAYAPTLVAANVRRLCRRVASPQAVCARLQAAVEAVRAEHPVRLWEDAEHGRHIDWPPMPPSSGWTQQQQLAGAGDEAKNLVGLVVV
;
A
#
# COMPACT_ATOMS: atom_id res chain seq x y z
N MET A 1 1.49 -5.62 -5.31
CA MET A 1 1.89 -7.02 -5.60
C MET A 1 3.39 -7.10 -5.89
N THR A 2 4.24 -6.84 -4.90
CA THR A 2 5.70 -6.65 -5.13
C THR A 2 6.57 -7.56 -4.25
N TYR A 3 5.97 -8.55 -3.57
CA TYR A 3 6.67 -9.40 -2.60
C TYR A 3 7.63 -10.42 -3.23
N ASP A 4 7.39 -10.80 -4.49
CA ASP A 4 8.13 -11.80 -5.25
C ASP A 4 8.56 -11.27 -6.63
N LEU A 5 8.95 -10.00 -6.69
CA LEU A 5 9.52 -9.43 -7.90
C LEU A 5 10.76 -10.24 -8.35
N SER A 6 10.80 -10.56 -9.64
CA SER A 6 11.98 -11.11 -10.30
C SER A 6 13.04 -10.02 -10.50
N THR A 7 14.17 -10.36 -11.11
CA THR A 7 15.15 -9.39 -11.61
C THR A 7 14.95 -9.05 -13.09
N SER A 8 13.86 -9.51 -13.71
CA SER A 8 13.53 -9.15 -15.10
C SER A 8 12.78 -7.83 -15.09
N ILE A 9 13.33 -6.84 -15.80
CA ILE A 9 12.68 -5.53 -15.97
C ILE A 9 11.46 -5.73 -16.86
N SER A 10 10.32 -5.16 -16.47
CA SER A 10 9.08 -5.27 -17.24
C SER A 10 9.20 -4.50 -18.56
N ASP A 11 8.68 -5.06 -19.67
CA ASP A 11 8.68 -4.43 -20.99
C ASP A 11 8.05 -3.02 -20.99
N GLY A 12 7.10 -2.77 -20.08
CA GLY A 12 6.39 -1.49 -19.95
C GLY A 12 6.89 -0.60 -18.81
N TYR A 13 8.14 -0.77 -18.35
CA TYR A 13 8.67 0.04 -17.26
C TYR A 13 8.87 1.51 -17.68
N GLU A 14 8.05 2.38 -17.11
CA GLU A 14 8.16 3.84 -17.25
C GLU A 14 8.91 4.42 -16.05
N GLY A 15 9.68 5.47 -16.28
CA GLY A 15 10.33 6.23 -15.19
C GLY A 15 11.85 6.26 -15.22
N ILE A 16 12.50 5.67 -16.23
CA ILE A 16 13.94 5.84 -16.43
C ILE A 16 14.20 6.87 -17.52
N GLY A 17 14.76 8.03 -17.14
CA GLY A 17 15.25 9.01 -18.10
C GLY A 17 16.34 8.45 -19.03
N PRO A 18 16.54 9.02 -20.23
CA PRO A 18 17.41 8.45 -21.27
C PRO A 18 18.87 8.23 -20.82
N VAL A 19 19.36 9.01 -19.85
CA VAL A 19 20.70 8.86 -19.26
C VAL A 19 20.79 7.62 -18.38
N LEU A 20 19.86 7.46 -17.43
CA LEU A 20 19.82 6.29 -16.55
C LEU A 20 19.50 5.02 -17.35
N SER A 21 18.71 5.12 -18.42
CA SER A 21 18.46 4.02 -19.35
C SER A 21 19.78 3.59 -20.00
N ARG A 22 20.58 4.54 -20.50
CA ARG A 22 21.91 4.25 -21.07
C ARG A 22 22.87 3.63 -20.05
N ILE A 23 22.84 4.07 -18.79
CA ILE A 23 23.66 3.49 -17.70
C ILE A 23 23.22 2.05 -17.42
N LEU A 24 21.92 1.81 -17.24
CA LEU A 24 21.37 0.49 -16.94
C LEU A 24 21.55 -0.50 -18.10
N HIS A 25 21.56 -0.01 -19.34
CA HIS A 25 21.90 -0.82 -20.53
C HIS A 25 23.40 -1.12 -20.65
N GLY A 26 24.28 -0.29 -20.07
CA GLY A 26 25.72 -0.56 -19.99
C GLY A 26 26.09 -1.53 -18.85
N VAL A 27 25.23 -1.62 -17.82
CA VAL A 27 25.33 -2.57 -16.72
C VAL A 27 24.68 -3.90 -17.13
N THR A 28 25.21 -5.05 -16.68
CA THR A 28 24.60 -6.34 -17.05
C THR A 28 23.14 -6.41 -16.58
N PRO A 29 22.23 -7.07 -17.32
CA PRO A 29 20.82 -7.20 -16.94
C PRO A 29 20.60 -7.73 -15.51
N ILE A 30 21.55 -8.50 -14.99
CA ILE A 30 21.52 -9.02 -13.62
C ILE A 30 21.66 -7.87 -12.61
N LEU A 31 22.69 -7.03 -12.75
CA LEU A 31 22.95 -5.93 -11.82
C LEU A 31 21.86 -4.85 -11.89
N ALA A 32 21.45 -4.47 -13.11
CA ALA A 32 20.35 -3.52 -13.31
C ALA A 32 19.03 -4.08 -12.74
N GLY A 33 18.74 -5.35 -13.00
CA GLY A 33 17.54 -6.02 -12.49
C GLY A 33 17.47 -6.09 -10.97
N HIS A 34 18.58 -6.39 -10.28
CA HIS A 34 18.62 -6.37 -8.82
C HIS A 34 18.35 -4.98 -8.24
N PHE A 35 18.96 -3.95 -8.82
CA PHE A 35 18.74 -2.57 -8.39
C PHE A 35 17.29 -2.13 -8.61
N ILE A 36 16.74 -2.32 -9.81
CA ILE A 36 15.34 -1.96 -10.10
C ILE A 36 14.38 -2.75 -9.23
N ARG A 37 14.64 -4.03 -8.95
CA ARG A 37 13.84 -4.80 -7.99
C ARG A 37 13.81 -4.15 -6.60
N GLN A 38 14.96 -3.68 -6.10
CA GLN A 38 15.02 -2.97 -4.82
C GLN A 38 14.21 -1.67 -4.86
N GLN A 39 14.26 -0.93 -5.97
CA GLN A 39 13.45 0.27 -6.17
C GLN A 39 11.96 -0.03 -6.42
N GLY A 40 11.62 -1.27 -6.76
CA GLY A 40 10.25 -1.71 -7.04
C GLY A 40 9.55 -2.38 -5.85
N GLN A 41 10.30 -2.95 -4.92
CA GLN A 41 9.72 -3.75 -3.84
C GLN A 41 9.10 -2.86 -2.73
N THR A 42 7.79 -3.01 -2.53
CA THR A 42 7.01 -2.27 -1.51
C THR A 42 6.25 -3.15 -0.54
N GLN A 43 6.12 -4.44 -0.85
CA GLN A 43 5.46 -5.43 0.00
C GLN A 43 6.43 -6.59 0.24
N GLY A 44 6.27 -7.28 1.37
CA GLY A 44 7.09 -8.45 1.70
C GLY A 44 6.31 -9.72 2.02
N ILE A 45 4.97 -9.65 2.08
CA ILE A 45 4.10 -10.80 2.35
C ILE A 45 3.22 -11.12 1.13
N SER A 46 2.72 -12.36 1.05
CA SER A 46 1.90 -12.81 -0.08
C SER A 46 0.53 -12.11 -0.12
N ILE A 47 -0.16 -12.17 -1.27
CA ILE A 47 -1.51 -11.61 -1.37
C ILE A 47 -2.50 -12.26 -0.37
N VAL A 48 -2.36 -13.56 -0.10
CA VAL A 48 -3.21 -14.26 0.88
C VAL A 48 -2.88 -13.79 2.30
N ASP A 49 -1.61 -13.55 2.60
CA ASP A 49 -1.21 -12.99 3.90
C ASP A 49 -1.72 -11.56 4.08
N MET A 50 -1.74 -10.74 3.01
CA MET A 50 -2.39 -9.43 3.04
C MET A 50 -3.90 -9.56 3.35
N LEU A 51 -4.59 -10.53 2.77
CA LEU A 51 -6.01 -10.78 3.08
C LEU A 51 -6.20 -11.24 4.53
N ASN A 52 -5.35 -12.14 5.03
CA ASN A 52 -5.37 -12.57 6.43
C ASN A 52 -5.06 -11.39 7.39
N ALA A 53 -4.23 -10.44 6.95
CA ALA A 53 -3.92 -9.20 7.63
C ALA A 53 -5.06 -8.14 7.56
N GLY A 54 -6.21 -8.48 6.97
CA GLY A 54 -7.38 -7.59 6.92
C GLY A 54 -7.40 -6.62 5.73
N ILE A 55 -6.47 -6.73 4.78
CA ILE A 55 -6.49 -5.94 3.55
C ILE A 55 -7.62 -6.43 2.64
N ARG A 56 -8.39 -5.52 2.05
CA ARG A 56 -9.50 -5.83 1.12
C ARG A 56 -9.47 -5.03 -0.18
N PHE A 57 -8.50 -4.13 -0.35
CA PHE A 57 -8.25 -3.40 -1.58
C PHE A 57 -6.85 -3.75 -2.09
N ILE A 58 -6.75 -4.18 -3.34
CA ILE A 58 -5.50 -4.61 -3.97
C ILE A 58 -5.22 -3.74 -5.19
N ASP A 59 -4.14 -2.95 -5.13
CA ASP A 59 -3.53 -2.34 -6.33
C ASP A 59 -2.80 -3.43 -7.12
N PHE A 60 -3.40 -3.82 -8.25
CA PHE A 60 -3.03 -4.98 -9.05
C PHE A 60 -2.41 -4.52 -10.37
N ARG A 61 -1.18 -4.04 -10.27
CA ARG A 61 -0.40 -3.56 -11.41
C ARG A 61 0.07 -4.72 -12.28
N ILE A 62 -0.28 -4.71 -13.57
CA ILE A 62 -0.01 -5.77 -14.53
C ILE A 62 0.53 -5.25 -15.86
N MET A 63 1.29 -6.09 -16.56
CA MET A 63 1.76 -5.84 -17.93
C MET A 63 1.93 -7.15 -18.68
N TYR A 64 1.69 -7.09 -19.99
CA TYR A 64 1.93 -8.20 -20.91
C TYR A 64 3.41 -8.22 -21.30
N SER A 65 4.15 -9.21 -20.79
CA SER A 65 5.61 -9.27 -20.94
C SER A 65 6.11 -10.70 -21.10
N GLN A 66 7.37 -10.85 -21.52
CA GLN A 66 8.02 -12.15 -21.62
C GLN A 66 8.21 -12.77 -20.23
N ALA A 67 8.32 -14.09 -20.14
CA ALA A 67 8.58 -14.75 -18.87
C ALA A 67 9.93 -14.33 -18.26
N PRO A 68 10.04 -14.22 -16.92
CA PRO A 68 11.29 -13.80 -16.27
C PRO A 68 12.47 -14.70 -16.67
N GLY A 69 13.60 -14.10 -17.05
CA GLY A 69 14.81 -14.83 -17.45
C GLY A 69 14.81 -15.38 -18.89
N HIS A 70 13.74 -15.20 -19.66
CA HIS A 70 13.65 -15.63 -21.05
C HIS A 70 13.60 -14.43 -22.00
N LYS A 71 14.48 -14.40 -23.02
CA LYS A 71 14.51 -13.35 -24.06
C LYS A 71 13.67 -13.67 -25.30
N LEU A 72 13.26 -14.94 -25.41
CA LEU A 72 12.49 -15.49 -26.51
C LEU A 72 11.44 -16.40 -25.86
N GLY A 73 10.17 -16.10 -26.06
CA GLY A 73 9.07 -16.83 -25.46
C GLY A 73 7.74 -16.16 -25.69
N HIS A 74 6.67 -16.90 -25.43
CA HIS A 74 5.32 -16.33 -25.41
C HIS A 74 5.23 -15.31 -24.26
N LYS A 75 4.65 -14.16 -24.56
CA LYS A 75 4.30 -13.17 -23.54
C LYS A 75 3.07 -13.62 -22.76
N ASP A 76 2.99 -13.22 -21.50
CA ASP A 76 1.83 -13.42 -20.64
C ASP A 76 1.70 -12.21 -19.70
N TRP A 77 0.63 -12.16 -18.91
CA TRP A 77 0.39 -11.10 -17.95
C TRP A 77 1.12 -11.37 -16.64
N TYR A 78 1.97 -10.44 -16.22
CA TYR A 78 2.69 -10.47 -14.96
C TYR A 78 2.32 -9.26 -14.12
N CYS A 79 2.37 -9.41 -12.81
CA CYS A 79 2.33 -8.24 -11.93
C CYS A 79 3.67 -7.49 -12.03
N LEU A 80 3.68 -6.19 -11.73
CA LEU A 80 4.91 -5.40 -11.83
C LEU A 80 5.03 -4.25 -10.84
N HIS A 81 6.28 -3.87 -10.60
CA HIS A 81 6.70 -2.53 -10.19
C HIS A 81 8.18 -2.38 -10.55
N GLY A 82 8.48 -1.79 -11.71
CA GLY A 82 9.82 -1.80 -12.31
C GLY A 82 10.22 -3.16 -12.88
N CYS A 83 10.29 -4.16 -12.02
CA CYS A 83 10.44 -5.56 -12.41
C CYS A 83 9.09 -6.25 -12.47
N GLN A 84 9.01 -7.33 -13.25
CA GLN A 84 7.87 -8.23 -13.23
C GLN A 84 7.96 -9.24 -12.08
N THR A 85 6.83 -9.75 -11.61
CA THR A 85 6.78 -10.85 -10.65
C THR A 85 7.30 -12.17 -11.22
N VAL A 86 7.68 -13.09 -10.33
CA VAL A 86 8.10 -14.45 -10.72
C VAL A 86 6.94 -15.24 -11.35
N HIS A 87 5.74 -15.12 -10.80
CA HIS A 87 4.55 -15.79 -11.30
C HIS A 87 3.68 -14.89 -12.16
N ARG A 88 2.85 -15.51 -13.00
CA ARG A 88 1.86 -14.79 -13.81
C ARG A 88 0.78 -14.18 -12.93
N ALA A 89 0.20 -13.08 -13.39
CA ALA A 89 -0.86 -12.35 -12.71
C ALA A 89 -2.03 -13.29 -12.33
N ALA A 90 -2.46 -14.17 -13.24
CA ALA A 90 -3.55 -15.12 -13.01
C ALA A 90 -3.25 -16.14 -11.90
N GLU A 91 -1.97 -16.44 -11.62
CA GLU A 91 -1.58 -17.39 -10.58
C GLU A 91 -1.84 -16.83 -9.18
N TYR A 92 -1.80 -15.50 -8.98
CA TYR A 92 -2.17 -14.87 -7.71
C TYR A 92 -3.68 -14.82 -7.47
N LEU A 93 -4.49 -14.88 -8.53
CA LEU A 93 -5.95 -14.80 -8.42
C LEU A 93 -6.56 -16.11 -7.87
N ARG A 94 -5.94 -17.26 -8.14
CA ARG A 94 -6.46 -18.57 -7.69
C ARG A 94 -6.39 -18.74 -6.16
N PRO A 95 -5.29 -18.41 -5.47
CA PRO A 95 -5.26 -18.40 -4.00
C PRO A 95 -6.27 -17.43 -3.40
N VAL A 96 -6.48 -16.25 -4.01
CA VAL A 96 -7.52 -15.29 -3.56
C VAL A 96 -8.90 -15.88 -3.69
N ARG A 97 -9.19 -16.59 -4.79
CA ARG A 97 -10.44 -17.31 -4.97
C ARG A 97 -10.65 -18.36 -3.88
N ALA A 98 -9.64 -19.20 -3.61
CA ALA A 98 -9.71 -20.21 -2.56
C ALA A 98 -9.92 -19.58 -1.18
N TRP A 99 -9.23 -18.46 -0.92
CA TRP A 99 -9.42 -17.69 0.31
C TRP A 99 -10.85 -17.17 0.42
N LEU A 100 -11.42 -16.57 -0.63
CA LEU A 100 -12.82 -16.14 -0.64
C LEU A 100 -13.77 -17.31 -0.37
N ASP A 101 -13.55 -18.49 -0.95
CA ASP A 101 -14.41 -19.65 -0.70
C ASP A 101 -14.41 -20.06 0.79
N GLY A 102 -13.29 -19.90 1.50
CA GLY A 102 -13.20 -20.07 2.96
C GLY A 102 -13.76 -18.90 3.79
N HIS A 103 -14.00 -17.74 3.17
CA HIS A 103 -14.44 -16.51 3.83
C HIS A 103 -15.70 -15.92 3.16
N PRO A 104 -16.88 -16.57 3.33
CA PRO A 104 -18.09 -16.26 2.57
C PRO A 104 -18.68 -14.86 2.79
N LYS A 105 -18.25 -14.15 3.83
CA LYS A 105 -18.71 -12.78 4.16
C LYS A 105 -17.71 -11.70 3.76
N GLU A 106 -16.59 -12.08 3.17
CA GLU A 106 -15.57 -11.13 2.76
C GLU A 106 -15.83 -10.64 1.34
N VAL A 107 -15.47 -9.38 1.10
CA VAL A 107 -15.52 -8.73 -0.22
C VAL A 107 -14.14 -8.15 -0.51
N VAL A 108 -13.57 -8.48 -1.66
CA VAL A 108 -12.25 -7.99 -2.08
C VAL A 108 -12.41 -7.10 -3.32
N VAL A 109 -11.68 -6.00 -3.33
CA VAL A 109 -11.63 -5.03 -4.41
C VAL A 109 -10.27 -5.09 -5.08
N PHE A 110 -10.26 -5.31 -6.40
CA PHE A 110 -9.07 -5.20 -7.24
C PHE A 110 -9.15 -3.94 -8.08
N TRP A 111 -8.02 -3.27 -8.22
CA TRP A 111 -7.80 -2.27 -9.25
C TRP A 111 -6.67 -2.72 -10.17
N ALA A 112 -7.03 -3.10 -11.39
CA ALA A 112 -6.09 -3.53 -12.42
C ALA A 112 -5.65 -2.34 -13.27
N SER A 113 -4.34 -2.09 -13.29
CA SER A 113 -3.70 -1.01 -14.05
C SER A 113 -2.27 -1.41 -14.44
N ARG A 114 -1.53 -0.58 -15.18
CA ARG A 114 -0.08 -0.78 -15.39
C ARG A 114 0.75 -0.17 -14.27
N HIS A 115 0.53 1.12 -13.94
CA HIS A 115 1.33 1.88 -12.96
C HIS A 115 0.50 2.64 -11.92
N GLY A 116 -0.72 2.17 -11.62
CA GLY A 116 -1.66 2.95 -10.80
C GLY A 116 -2.25 4.14 -11.57
N ASP A 117 -2.20 4.10 -12.91
CA ASP A 117 -2.91 5.06 -13.76
C ASP A 117 -4.33 4.55 -14.03
N TYR A 118 -5.32 5.34 -13.61
CA TYR A 118 -6.73 5.08 -13.85
C TYR A 118 -7.26 5.78 -15.10
N GLY A 119 -6.52 6.74 -15.66
CA GLY A 119 -6.93 7.61 -16.76
C GLY A 119 -6.44 7.16 -18.15
N ALA A 120 -5.28 6.52 -18.23
CA ALA A 120 -4.73 6.03 -19.49
C ALA A 120 -5.54 4.86 -20.09
N THR A 121 -5.51 4.74 -21.42
CA THR A 121 -6.29 3.77 -22.22
C THR A 121 -5.46 3.21 -23.37
N GLY A 122 -5.88 2.10 -23.96
CA GLY A 122 -5.20 1.54 -25.13
C GLY A 122 -3.73 1.21 -24.88
N THR A 123 -2.90 1.57 -25.84
CA THR A 123 -1.44 1.42 -25.75
C THR A 123 -0.77 2.38 -24.77
N ASP A 124 -1.44 3.47 -24.36
CA ASP A 124 -0.91 4.34 -23.29
C ASP A 124 -1.02 3.63 -21.94
N GLN A 125 -2.05 2.78 -21.75
CA GLN A 125 -2.18 1.98 -20.55
C GLN A 125 -1.35 0.70 -20.63
N TYR A 126 -1.39 -0.01 -21.76
CA TYR A 126 -0.70 -1.29 -21.96
C TYR A 126 0.02 -1.31 -23.32
N PRO A 127 1.25 -0.77 -23.41
CA PRO A 127 2.03 -0.75 -24.64
C PRO A 127 2.22 -2.14 -25.26
N ASP A 128 2.34 -2.21 -26.58
CA ASP A 128 2.58 -3.45 -27.33
C ASP A 128 1.54 -4.58 -27.06
N THR A 129 0.29 -4.20 -26.77
CA THR A 129 -0.82 -5.13 -26.59
C THR A 129 -2.00 -4.85 -27.51
N GLU A 130 -2.60 -5.91 -28.03
CA GLU A 130 -3.86 -5.87 -28.75
C GLU A 130 -5.05 -5.96 -27.78
N PRO A 131 -6.22 -5.38 -28.10
CA PRO A 131 -7.42 -5.55 -27.28
C PRO A 131 -7.76 -7.01 -27.00
N ALA A 132 -7.56 -7.91 -27.98
CA ALA A 132 -7.80 -9.34 -27.81
C ALA A 132 -6.94 -9.97 -26.70
N GLN A 133 -5.69 -9.52 -26.51
CA GLN A 133 -4.80 -10.03 -25.46
C GLN A 133 -5.22 -9.54 -24.07
N ARG A 134 -5.70 -8.30 -23.97
CA ARG A 134 -6.23 -7.72 -22.73
C ARG A 134 -7.55 -8.38 -22.33
N GLN A 135 -8.43 -8.59 -23.30
CA GLN A 135 -9.70 -9.30 -23.11
C GLN A 135 -9.49 -10.76 -22.73
N ALA A 136 -8.50 -11.45 -23.32
CA ALA A 136 -8.16 -12.81 -22.94
C ALA A 136 -7.77 -12.91 -21.45
N PHE A 137 -6.99 -11.95 -20.95
CA PHE A 137 -6.68 -11.90 -19.50
C PHE A 137 -7.94 -11.69 -18.65
N PHE A 138 -8.82 -10.77 -19.04
CA PHE A 138 -10.07 -10.59 -18.30
C PHE A 138 -10.97 -11.83 -18.35
N GLN A 139 -10.96 -12.61 -19.43
CA GLN A 139 -11.64 -13.91 -19.49
C GLN A 139 -11.05 -14.91 -18.48
N GLU A 140 -9.74 -14.89 -18.22
CA GLU A 140 -9.15 -15.68 -17.14
C GLU A 140 -9.62 -15.23 -15.75
N VAL A 141 -9.73 -13.90 -15.51
CA VAL A 141 -10.33 -13.35 -14.28
C VAL A 141 -11.76 -13.88 -14.11
N GLN A 142 -12.56 -13.84 -15.17
CA GLN A 142 -13.92 -14.38 -15.17
C GLN A 142 -13.94 -15.90 -14.94
N ALA A 143 -12.99 -16.66 -15.48
CA ALA A 143 -12.90 -18.09 -15.24
C ALA A 143 -12.55 -18.43 -13.79
N VAL A 144 -11.69 -17.64 -13.14
CA VAL A 144 -11.29 -17.84 -11.73
C VAL A 144 -12.43 -17.48 -10.77
N PHE A 145 -13.03 -16.31 -10.94
CA PHE A 145 -14.00 -15.78 -9.98
C PHE A 145 -15.44 -16.11 -10.33
N GLY A 146 -15.77 -16.26 -11.61
CA GLY A 146 -17.10 -16.64 -12.07
C GLY A 146 -18.17 -15.75 -11.44
N GLY A 147 -19.16 -16.40 -10.80
CA GLY A 147 -20.26 -15.73 -10.09
C GLY A 147 -19.86 -14.86 -8.89
N LEU A 148 -18.59 -14.86 -8.46
CA LEU A 148 -18.12 -13.96 -7.41
C LEU A 148 -17.92 -12.52 -7.88
N LEU A 149 -17.76 -12.29 -9.18
CA LEU A 149 -17.61 -10.93 -9.71
C LEU A 149 -18.92 -10.14 -9.54
N PHE A 150 -18.79 -8.91 -9.04
CA PHE A 150 -19.90 -7.95 -8.99
C PHE A 150 -20.53 -7.79 -10.37
N ASP A 151 -21.85 -7.86 -10.42
CA ASP A 151 -22.63 -7.78 -11.65
C ASP A 151 -23.37 -6.44 -11.72
N SER A 152 -22.78 -5.48 -12.44
CA SER A 152 -23.33 -4.13 -12.59
C SER A 152 -24.69 -4.10 -13.33
N SER A 153 -25.08 -5.19 -14.01
CA SER A 153 -26.42 -5.28 -14.60
C SER A 153 -27.52 -5.44 -13.54
N LYS A 154 -27.17 -5.84 -12.31
CA LYS A 154 -28.10 -6.04 -11.19
C LYS A 154 -28.17 -4.86 -10.22
N GLY A 155 -27.48 -3.76 -10.52
CA GLY A 155 -27.49 -2.55 -9.69
C GLY A 155 -26.14 -1.86 -9.64
N ARG A 156 -26.11 -0.70 -8.97
CA ARG A 156 -24.90 0.10 -8.78
C ARG A 156 -24.20 -0.27 -7.49
N LEU A 157 -22.87 -0.28 -7.49
CA LEU A 157 -22.10 -0.72 -6.32
C LEU A 157 -22.31 0.22 -5.13
N ASN A 158 -22.37 1.54 -5.34
CA ASN A 158 -22.58 2.55 -4.30
C ASN A 158 -23.97 2.49 -3.62
N GLU A 159 -24.93 1.80 -4.24
CA GLU A 159 -26.30 1.58 -3.78
C GLU A 159 -26.52 0.16 -3.23
N THR A 160 -25.59 -0.76 -3.48
CA THR A 160 -25.70 -2.16 -3.08
C THR A 160 -25.09 -2.37 -1.69
N SER A 161 -25.87 -2.91 -0.75
CA SER A 161 -25.36 -3.24 0.59
C SER A 161 -24.46 -4.48 0.58
N LEU A 162 -23.59 -4.60 1.58
CA LEU A 162 -22.82 -5.83 1.80
C LEU A 162 -23.71 -7.07 1.95
N SER A 163 -24.86 -6.94 2.62
CA SER A 163 -25.82 -8.04 2.77
C SER A 163 -26.37 -8.52 1.42
N GLU A 164 -26.62 -7.59 0.49
CA GLU A 164 -27.11 -7.91 -0.84
C GLU A 164 -26.01 -8.53 -1.71
N LEU A 165 -24.77 -8.02 -1.61
CA LEU A 165 -23.60 -8.64 -2.23
C LEU A 165 -23.43 -10.10 -1.77
N TRP A 166 -23.51 -10.37 -0.46
CA TRP A 166 -23.44 -11.73 0.08
C TRP A 166 -24.58 -12.61 -0.41
N ARG A 167 -25.81 -12.09 -0.45
CA ARG A 167 -26.98 -12.82 -0.93
C ARG A 167 -26.81 -13.24 -2.40
N ARG A 168 -26.19 -12.39 -3.21
CA ARG A 168 -25.88 -12.66 -4.63
C ARG A 168 -24.63 -13.50 -4.83
N ASN A 169 -23.89 -13.78 -3.75
CA ASN A 169 -22.55 -14.36 -3.78
C ASN A 169 -21.56 -13.51 -4.61
N GLU A 170 -21.79 -12.20 -4.71
CA GLU A 170 -20.94 -11.23 -5.42
C GLU A 170 -19.93 -10.65 -4.42
N ARG A 171 -18.70 -11.16 -4.43
CA ARG A 171 -17.69 -10.95 -3.39
C ARG A 171 -16.35 -10.45 -3.92
N LEU A 172 -16.28 -10.16 -5.23
CA LEU A 172 -15.13 -9.52 -5.85
C LEU A 172 -15.56 -8.36 -6.74
N VAL A 173 -14.99 -7.18 -6.48
CA VAL A 173 -15.16 -5.99 -7.33
C VAL A 173 -13.88 -5.82 -8.15
N TRP A 174 -14.02 -5.72 -9.47
CA TRP A 174 -12.89 -5.54 -10.39
C TRP A 174 -12.97 -4.18 -11.09
N TYR A 175 -12.14 -3.23 -10.66
CA TYR A 175 -11.91 -1.99 -11.40
C TYR A 175 -10.83 -2.22 -12.46
N ALA A 176 -11.15 -1.95 -13.72
CA ALA A 176 -10.20 -2.02 -14.82
C ALA A 176 -9.87 -0.60 -15.30
N ALA A 177 -8.57 -0.25 -15.29
CA ALA A 177 -8.09 0.78 -16.20
C ALA A 177 -8.24 0.28 -17.64
N ASP A 178 -8.44 1.19 -18.59
CA ASP A 178 -8.74 0.82 -19.98
C ASP A 178 -9.95 -0.13 -20.11
N PHE A 179 -11.02 0.15 -19.36
CA PHE A 179 -12.19 -0.73 -19.22
C PHE A 179 -12.77 -1.25 -20.53
N VAL A 180 -12.93 -0.38 -21.53
CA VAL A 180 -13.54 -0.75 -22.82
C VAL A 180 -12.70 -1.79 -23.54
N GLU A 181 -11.43 -1.51 -23.80
CA GLU A 181 -10.58 -2.42 -24.57
C GLU A 181 -10.14 -3.64 -23.76
N SER A 182 -9.94 -3.49 -22.44
CA SER A 182 -9.46 -4.58 -21.57
C SER A 182 -10.55 -5.56 -21.16
N THR A 183 -11.82 -5.14 -21.09
CA THR A 183 -12.92 -6.00 -20.62
C THR A 183 -14.02 -6.21 -21.64
N ASN A 184 -13.91 -5.60 -22.82
CA ASN A 184 -14.99 -5.49 -23.81
C ASN A 184 -16.27 -4.90 -23.17
N SER A 185 -16.10 -3.88 -22.34
CA SER A 185 -17.17 -3.25 -21.56
C SER A 185 -18.03 -4.23 -20.74
N SER A 186 -17.41 -5.27 -20.16
CA SER A 186 -18.16 -6.29 -19.43
C SER A 186 -18.86 -5.72 -18.21
N PHE A 187 -20.13 -6.08 -18.00
CA PHE A 187 -20.88 -5.76 -16.79
C PHE A 187 -20.28 -6.36 -15.49
N ARG A 188 -19.28 -7.24 -15.61
CA ARG A 188 -18.54 -7.86 -14.49
C ARG A 188 -17.27 -7.11 -14.09
N ALA A 189 -17.02 -5.97 -14.69
CA ALA A 189 -15.97 -5.04 -14.33
C ALA A 189 -16.55 -3.63 -14.22
N LEU A 190 -15.81 -2.76 -13.54
CA LEU A 190 -16.12 -1.34 -13.39
C LEU A 190 -15.00 -0.51 -14.01
N ASP A 191 -15.37 0.60 -14.65
CA ASP A 191 -14.41 1.53 -15.23
C ASP A 191 -13.67 2.31 -14.15
N ALA A 192 -12.38 2.02 -13.97
CA ALA A 192 -11.56 2.71 -12.98
C ALA A 192 -11.54 4.22 -13.20
N ARG A 193 -11.59 4.69 -14.46
CA ARG A 193 -11.48 6.12 -14.80
C ARG A 193 -12.64 6.94 -14.25
N SER A 194 -13.85 6.41 -14.37
CA SER A 194 -15.06 7.09 -13.91
C SER A 194 -15.41 6.77 -12.46
N LYS A 195 -14.87 5.67 -11.90
CA LYS A 195 -15.25 5.15 -10.59
C LYS A 195 -14.22 5.34 -9.49
N ILE A 196 -12.93 5.52 -9.77
CA ILE A 196 -11.94 5.74 -8.70
C ILE A 196 -11.70 7.24 -8.55
N ASP A 197 -11.81 7.73 -7.31
CA ASP A 197 -11.34 9.05 -6.94
C ASP A 197 -10.08 8.89 -6.10
N LEU A 198 -8.95 9.38 -6.61
CA LEU A 198 -7.62 9.20 -6.01
C LEU A 198 -7.02 10.55 -5.61
N PRO A 199 -7.52 11.20 -4.55
CA PRO A 199 -6.85 12.37 -4.00
C PRO A 199 -5.45 11.98 -3.49
N THR A 200 -4.48 12.86 -3.74
CA THR A 200 -3.15 12.77 -3.13
C THR A 200 -3.28 13.01 -1.63
N GLY A 201 -3.06 11.98 -0.81
CA GLY A 201 -3.09 12.09 0.65
C GLY A 201 -1.74 11.80 1.33
N GLY A 202 -0.79 11.18 0.63
CA GLY A 202 0.28 10.44 1.28
C GLY A 202 1.58 11.18 1.57
N GLY A 203 2.45 10.45 2.26
CA GLY A 203 3.82 10.84 2.60
C GLY A 203 3.99 11.32 4.03
N TRP A 204 5.21 11.74 4.37
CA TRP A 204 5.57 12.24 5.71
C TRP A 204 4.99 13.62 6.07
N LYS A 205 4.15 14.21 5.22
CA LYS A 205 3.48 15.49 5.48
C LYS A 205 2.06 15.23 6.03
N THR A 206 1.50 16.19 6.76
CA THR A 206 0.16 16.08 7.37
C THR A 206 -1.01 16.30 6.38
N THR A 207 -0.76 16.24 5.07
CA THR A 207 -1.78 16.59 4.05
C THR A 207 -2.99 15.64 4.05
N ALA A 208 -2.79 14.33 4.31
CA ALA A 208 -3.87 13.37 4.52
C ALA A 208 -4.82 13.77 5.64
N LEU A 209 -4.33 14.44 6.69
CA LEU A 209 -5.18 14.80 7.83
C LEU A 209 -6.29 15.76 7.41
N ARG A 210 -6.05 16.64 6.43
CA ARG A 210 -7.11 17.52 5.88
C ARG A 210 -8.22 16.72 5.22
N LEU A 211 -7.86 15.71 4.40
CA LEU A 211 -8.84 14.85 3.75
C LEU A 211 -9.63 14.05 4.80
N LEU A 212 -8.93 13.45 5.75
CA LEU A 212 -9.55 12.64 6.82
C LEU A 212 -10.45 13.48 7.74
N SER A 213 -10.05 14.71 8.06
CA SER A 213 -10.86 15.63 8.86
C SER A 213 -12.18 16.00 8.20
N ASN A 214 -12.27 15.95 6.86
CA ASN A 214 -13.51 16.13 6.11
C ASN A 214 -14.08 14.80 5.57
N GLY A 215 -13.55 13.66 6.03
CA GLY A 215 -13.72 12.36 5.38
C GLY A 215 -15.17 11.92 5.22
N SER A 216 -16.05 12.30 6.15
CA SER A 216 -17.48 12.00 6.05
C SER A 216 -18.15 12.71 4.87
N ALA A 217 -17.81 13.99 4.62
CA ALA A 217 -18.32 14.75 3.50
C ALA A 217 -17.73 14.26 2.17
N GLU A 218 -16.42 13.94 2.15
CA GLU A 218 -15.76 13.38 0.97
C GLU A 218 -16.35 12.02 0.57
N LEU A 219 -16.58 11.13 1.54
CA LEU A 219 -17.26 9.86 1.31
C LEU A 219 -18.67 10.06 0.75
N HIS A 220 -19.44 10.99 1.32
CA HIS A 220 -20.78 11.29 0.84
C HIS A 220 -20.77 11.83 -0.60
N ALA A 221 -19.83 12.73 -0.92
CA ALA A 221 -19.64 13.26 -2.26
C ALA A 221 -19.24 12.18 -3.26
N ALA A 222 -18.26 11.34 -2.91
CA ALA A 222 -17.86 10.22 -3.76
C ALA A 222 -19.03 9.25 -3.98
N ARG A 223 -19.78 8.90 -2.92
CA ARG A 223 -20.93 8.01 -3.03
C ARG A 223 -22.03 8.58 -3.92
N SER A 224 -22.35 9.87 -3.84
CA SER A 224 -23.39 10.49 -4.67
C SER A 224 -23.01 10.52 -6.16
N GLN A 225 -21.71 10.52 -6.44
CA GLN A 225 -21.14 10.43 -7.79
C GLN A 225 -20.86 8.99 -8.23
N ASP A 226 -21.17 7.98 -7.40
CA ASP A 226 -20.85 6.57 -7.63
C ASP A 226 -19.36 6.35 -7.90
N ARG A 227 -18.56 6.95 -7.03
CA ARG A 227 -17.12 6.86 -6.97
C ARG A 227 -16.65 6.17 -5.69
N PHE A 228 -15.57 5.43 -5.84
CA PHE A 228 -14.77 4.80 -4.82
C PHE A 228 -13.63 5.74 -4.42
N LEU A 229 -13.83 6.48 -3.34
CA LEU A 229 -12.78 7.28 -2.69
C LEU A 229 -11.64 6.39 -2.20
N LEU A 230 -10.50 6.46 -2.88
CA LEU A 230 -9.25 5.77 -2.58
C LEU A 230 -8.20 6.81 -2.18
N MET A 231 -7.63 6.72 -0.99
CA MET A 231 -6.52 7.60 -0.61
C MET A 231 -5.20 6.85 -0.76
N SER A 232 -4.22 7.46 -1.44
CA SER A 232 -2.84 6.96 -1.36
C SER A 232 -2.17 7.52 -0.12
N MET A 233 -1.63 6.64 0.73
CA MET A 233 -0.67 6.97 1.79
C MET A 233 0.74 6.41 1.52
N ALA A 234 0.93 5.70 0.41
CA ALA A 234 2.26 5.38 -0.08
C ALA A 234 2.99 6.66 -0.51
N GLN A 235 4.31 6.67 -0.32
CA GLN A 235 5.12 7.79 -0.73
C GLN A 235 5.18 7.85 -2.27
N HIS A 236 4.82 9.01 -2.83
CA HIS A 236 5.13 9.27 -4.23
C HIS A 236 6.63 9.48 -4.37
N VAL A 237 7.24 8.71 -5.26
CA VAL A 237 8.66 8.75 -5.51
C VAL A 237 8.90 9.41 -6.85
N GLU A 238 9.51 10.56 -6.79
CA GLU A 238 9.98 11.28 -7.96
C GLU A 238 11.16 10.55 -8.59
N ILE A 239 11.31 10.67 -9.91
CA ILE A 239 12.38 10.00 -10.67
C ILE A 239 13.78 10.34 -10.12
N TRP A 240 13.98 11.55 -9.60
CA TRP A 240 15.26 11.97 -9.03
C TRP A 240 15.75 11.06 -7.90
N TYR A 241 14.84 10.45 -7.14
CA TYR A 241 15.21 9.56 -6.04
C TYR A 241 15.89 8.29 -6.58
N ILE A 242 15.28 7.68 -7.60
CA ILE A 242 15.82 6.48 -8.26
C ILE A 242 17.17 6.81 -8.91
N GLU A 243 17.28 7.98 -9.55
CA GLU A 243 18.54 8.46 -10.12
C GLU A 243 19.64 8.63 -9.06
N LYS A 244 19.32 9.25 -7.91
CA LYS A 244 20.28 9.44 -6.81
C LYS A 244 20.69 8.12 -6.16
N ALA A 245 19.75 7.20 -5.96
CA ALA A 245 20.06 5.86 -5.48
C ALA A 245 20.97 5.11 -6.47
N ALA A 246 20.74 5.25 -7.78
CA ALA A 246 21.58 4.65 -8.82
C ALA A 246 22.99 5.28 -8.83
N GLU A 247 23.09 6.61 -8.74
CA GLU A 247 24.37 7.32 -8.66
C GLU A 247 25.18 6.87 -7.44
N ILE A 248 24.57 6.76 -6.27
CA ILE A 248 25.23 6.29 -5.05
C ILE A 248 25.69 4.83 -5.20
N THR A 249 24.84 3.98 -5.78
CA THR A 249 25.10 2.54 -5.92
C THR A 249 26.20 2.22 -6.94
N PHE A 250 26.19 2.89 -8.09
CA PHE A 250 27.02 2.50 -9.24
C PHE A 250 28.21 3.41 -9.50
N LEU A 251 28.22 4.67 -9.02
CA LEU A 251 29.38 5.53 -9.21
C LEU A 251 30.46 5.22 -8.17
N PRO A 252 31.74 5.15 -8.58
CA PRO A 252 32.83 4.92 -7.64
C PRO A 252 32.94 6.10 -6.65
N ASN A 253 33.30 5.78 -5.41
CA ASN A 253 33.48 6.76 -4.33
C ASN A 253 34.81 7.54 -4.47
N MET A 254 35.02 8.21 -5.60
CA MET A 254 36.20 9.06 -5.82
C MET A 254 36.04 10.37 -5.04
N PHE A 255 37.00 10.66 -4.16
CA PHE A 255 37.06 11.90 -3.37
C PHE A 255 35.80 12.19 -2.54
N GLY A 256 35.16 11.18 -1.94
CA GLY A 256 33.95 11.36 -1.11
C GLY A 256 32.71 11.78 -1.91
N SER A 257 32.63 11.38 -3.18
CA SER A 257 31.48 11.67 -4.06
C SER A 257 30.18 11.09 -3.50
N GLN A 258 30.19 9.88 -2.95
CA GLN A 258 28.98 9.23 -2.43
C GLN A 258 28.38 10.00 -1.24
N GLU A 259 29.21 10.47 -0.31
CA GLU A 259 28.72 11.25 0.84
C GLU A 259 28.09 12.57 0.37
N ARG A 260 28.70 13.26 -0.61
CA ARG A 260 28.10 14.48 -1.20
C ARG A 260 26.78 14.19 -1.90
N LEU A 261 26.68 13.06 -2.61
CA LEU A 261 25.45 12.63 -3.29
C LEU A 261 24.37 12.29 -2.27
N ALA A 262 24.72 11.57 -1.20
CA ALA A 262 23.80 11.20 -0.14
C ALA A 262 23.27 12.44 0.58
N ARG A 263 24.13 13.44 0.88
CA ARG A 263 23.69 14.73 1.42
C ARG A 263 22.74 15.50 0.50
N ARG A 264 23.01 15.50 -0.81
CA ARG A 264 22.12 16.14 -1.80
C ARG A 264 20.77 15.43 -1.89
N CYS A 265 20.77 14.10 -1.84
CA CYS A 265 19.55 13.30 -1.78
C CYS A 265 18.75 13.58 -0.51
N ALA A 266 19.41 13.56 0.66
CA ALA A 266 18.80 13.83 1.96
C ALA A 266 18.08 15.20 1.98
N ALA A 267 18.71 16.24 1.43
CA ALA A 267 18.14 17.57 1.35
C ALA A 267 16.83 17.67 0.55
N LEU A 268 16.60 16.76 -0.43
CA LEU A 268 15.39 16.76 -1.25
C LEU A 268 14.15 16.23 -0.50
N PHE A 269 14.33 15.54 0.62
CA PHE A 269 13.23 15.05 1.45
C PHE A 269 12.60 16.13 2.32
N GLU A 270 13.32 17.23 2.56
CA GLU A 270 12.89 18.34 3.43
C GLU A 270 12.55 17.90 4.88
N ILE A 271 13.15 16.79 5.34
CA ILE A 271 13.03 16.32 6.71
C ILE A 271 14.11 17.01 7.55
N PRO A 272 13.76 17.66 8.68
CA PRO A 272 14.75 18.29 9.56
C PRO A 272 15.86 17.31 9.94
N ASN A 273 17.11 17.77 10.06
CA ASN A 273 18.26 16.98 10.53
C ASN A 273 18.63 15.69 9.76
N MET A 274 17.85 15.28 8.75
CA MET A 274 18.20 14.24 7.79
C MET A 274 19.26 14.79 6.83
N THR A 275 20.51 14.73 7.26
CA THR A 275 21.60 15.44 6.58
C THR A 275 22.33 14.61 5.54
N SER A 276 22.43 13.29 5.72
CA SER A 276 23.29 12.42 4.90
C SER A 276 22.68 11.08 4.53
N TRP A 277 21.51 10.73 5.05
CA TRP A 277 20.84 9.49 4.65
C TRP A 277 20.06 9.67 3.35
N CYS A 278 20.35 8.81 2.37
CA CYS A 278 19.54 8.63 1.18
C CYS A 278 18.96 7.22 1.25
N PRO A 279 17.62 7.06 1.37
CA PRO A 279 17.00 5.74 1.49
C PRO A 279 17.43 4.85 0.32
N PRO A 280 18.07 3.69 0.54
CA PRO A 280 18.71 2.95 -0.55
C PRO A 280 17.70 2.19 -1.43
N ALA A 281 16.51 1.89 -0.92
CA ALA A 281 15.44 1.23 -1.66
C ALA A 281 14.08 1.85 -1.35
N LEU A 282 13.12 1.62 -2.23
CA LEU A 282 11.75 2.12 -2.05
C LEU A 282 11.12 1.64 -0.74
N MET A 283 11.38 0.39 -0.35
CA MET A 283 10.95 -0.13 0.95
C MET A 283 11.45 0.74 2.11
N ASP A 284 12.71 1.19 2.11
CA ASP A 284 13.25 2.06 3.18
C ASP A 284 12.48 3.37 3.29
N LEU A 285 12.07 3.91 2.14
CA LEU A 285 11.26 5.10 2.04
C LEU A 285 9.82 4.87 2.52
N SER A 286 9.22 3.72 2.18
CA SER A 286 7.90 3.32 2.67
C SER A 286 7.89 3.17 4.19
N LEU A 287 8.95 2.61 4.79
CA LEU A 287 9.10 2.50 6.25
C LEU A 287 9.15 3.88 6.93
N LEU A 288 9.93 4.80 6.35
CA LEU A 288 9.99 6.19 6.82
C LEU A 288 8.64 6.90 6.68
N SER A 289 7.94 6.72 5.55
CA SER A 289 6.60 7.27 5.37
C SER A 289 5.63 6.70 6.40
N ASN A 290 5.69 5.40 6.67
CA ASN A 290 4.82 4.73 7.63
C ASN A 290 5.06 5.19 9.07
N TYR A 291 6.32 5.46 9.44
CA TYR A 291 6.69 6.08 10.71
C TYR A 291 5.92 7.39 10.97
N TYR A 292 5.63 8.17 9.94
CA TYR A 292 4.82 9.39 10.04
C TYR A 292 3.32 9.16 9.80
N ASN A 293 2.95 8.26 8.89
CA ASN A 293 1.56 7.94 8.59
C ASN A 293 0.81 7.41 9.82
N GLN A 294 1.45 6.64 10.70
CA GLN A 294 0.82 6.19 11.96
C GLN A 294 0.31 7.36 12.80
N ARG A 295 0.98 8.53 12.77
CA ARG A 295 0.55 9.72 13.52
C ARG A 295 -0.74 10.30 12.96
N VAL A 296 -0.81 10.40 11.62
CA VAL A 296 -1.97 10.91 10.89
C VAL A 296 -3.18 9.98 11.06
N LEU A 297 -2.97 8.67 10.94
CA LEU A 297 -4.00 7.65 11.15
C LEU A 297 -4.55 7.68 12.58
N GLU A 298 -3.65 7.74 13.58
CA GLU A 298 -4.06 7.79 14.99
C GLU A 298 -4.80 9.09 15.31
N ALA A 299 -4.32 10.23 14.81
CA ALA A 299 -4.98 11.53 14.97
C ALA A 299 -6.41 11.49 14.42
N ALA A 300 -6.59 11.04 13.17
CA ALA A 300 -7.90 10.94 12.54
C ALA A 300 -8.83 9.98 13.31
N PHE A 301 -8.30 8.82 13.73
CA PHE A 301 -9.05 7.85 14.51
C PHE A 301 -9.57 8.42 15.84
N ARG A 302 -8.71 9.16 16.57
CA ARG A 302 -9.07 9.77 17.85
C ARG A 302 -10.02 10.94 17.68
N GLN A 303 -9.75 11.84 16.75
CA GLN A 303 -10.64 12.97 16.45
C GLN A 303 -12.02 12.45 16.02
N GLY A 304 -12.08 11.39 15.21
CA GLY A 304 -13.31 10.71 14.81
C GLY A 304 -14.10 10.07 15.95
N ALA A 305 -13.57 9.99 17.17
CA ALA A 305 -14.34 9.61 18.36
C ALA A 305 -15.32 10.71 18.80
N SER A 306 -14.88 11.97 18.73
CA SER A 306 -15.65 13.14 19.18
C SER A 306 -16.26 13.95 18.04
N ASP A 307 -15.74 13.82 16.82
CA ASP A 307 -16.15 14.59 15.65
C ASP A 307 -16.60 13.67 14.52
N SER A 308 -17.89 13.72 14.18
CA SER A 308 -18.48 12.88 13.13
C SER A 308 -18.14 13.32 11.71
N SER A 309 -17.49 14.46 11.51
CA SER A 309 -16.99 14.89 10.20
C SER A 309 -15.73 14.13 9.78
N VAL A 310 -14.97 13.64 10.76
CA VAL A 310 -13.75 12.86 10.54
C VAL A 310 -14.09 11.41 10.25
N ASP A 311 -13.63 10.91 9.10
CA ASP A 311 -13.84 9.51 8.69
C ASP A 311 -12.70 9.06 7.75
N PHE A 312 -12.58 7.75 7.57
CA PHE A 312 -11.63 7.17 6.63
C PHE A 312 -12.28 6.96 5.25
N PRO A 313 -11.51 7.02 4.15
CA PRO A 313 -12.01 6.74 2.80
C PRO A 313 -12.44 5.26 2.65
N HIS A 314 -12.95 4.86 1.48
CA HIS A 314 -13.34 3.47 1.24
C HIS A 314 -12.14 2.51 1.33
N ALA A 315 -10.97 2.97 0.87
CA ALA A 315 -9.71 2.29 1.07
C ALA A 315 -8.55 3.29 1.17
N ILE A 316 -7.49 2.85 1.84
CA ILE A 316 -6.20 3.50 1.83
C ILE A 316 -5.19 2.52 1.22
N TYR A 317 -4.52 2.94 0.16
CA TYR A 317 -3.40 2.21 -0.42
C TYR A 317 -2.11 2.64 0.29
N ILE A 318 -1.36 1.67 0.81
CA ILE A 318 -0.16 1.89 1.63
C ILE A 318 0.84 0.75 1.42
N ASP A 319 2.11 1.07 1.60
CA ASP A 319 3.22 0.14 1.45
C ASP A 319 3.62 -0.53 2.77
N ALA A 320 4.42 -1.58 2.68
CA ALA A 320 4.99 -2.33 3.79
C ALA A 320 3.94 -2.84 4.80
N ILE A 321 2.90 -3.50 4.27
CA ILE A 321 1.97 -4.26 5.12
C ILE A 321 2.68 -5.51 5.65
N ASP A 322 2.53 -5.74 6.94
CA ASP A 322 3.02 -6.92 7.65
C ASP A 322 1.86 -7.76 8.20
N HIS A 323 2.18 -8.95 8.72
CA HIS A 323 1.22 -9.84 9.37
C HIS A 323 0.40 -9.12 10.45
N GLY A 324 -0.83 -9.56 10.67
CA GLY A 324 -1.73 -8.95 11.65
C GLY A 324 -2.34 -7.59 11.23
N GLY A 325 -2.08 -7.14 10.00
CA GLY A 325 -2.63 -5.88 9.51
C GLY A 325 -1.84 -4.66 9.96
N LEU A 326 -0.56 -4.85 10.22
CA LEU A 326 0.36 -3.79 10.60
C LEU A 326 0.88 -3.08 9.36
N ILE A 327 1.19 -1.79 9.49
CA ILE A 327 2.18 -1.13 8.63
C ILE A 327 3.51 -1.15 9.37
N ARG A 328 4.59 -1.60 8.73
CA ARG A 328 5.93 -1.53 9.35
C ARG A 328 6.36 -0.07 9.45
N THR A 329 6.68 0.36 10.66
CA THR A 329 7.21 1.69 10.98
C THR A 329 8.69 1.64 11.33
N GLY A 330 9.17 0.45 11.74
CA GLY A 330 10.54 0.12 12.08
C GLY A 330 11.55 0.27 10.95
N THR A 331 12.80 -0.15 11.21
CA THR A 331 13.92 -0.02 10.26
C THR A 331 14.14 -1.29 9.43
N ALA A 332 13.66 -2.45 9.87
CA ALA A 332 13.86 -3.70 9.13
C ALA A 332 12.84 -3.85 8.00
N LYS A 333 13.37 -4.11 6.80
CA LYS A 333 12.60 -4.43 5.61
C LYS A 333 11.79 -5.70 5.80
N ILE A 334 10.58 -5.71 5.24
CA ILE A 334 9.77 -6.93 5.16
C ILE A 334 10.35 -7.79 4.03
N ASN A 335 10.59 -9.07 4.31
CA ASN A 335 11.26 -10.03 3.42
C ASN A 335 12.73 -9.68 3.07
N PRO A 336 13.64 -9.69 4.06
CA PRO A 336 15.06 -9.43 3.82
C PRO A 336 15.73 -10.52 2.97
N SER A 337 15.14 -11.71 2.86
CA SER A 337 15.75 -12.88 2.19
C SER A 337 16.08 -12.67 0.70
N LEU A 338 15.44 -11.70 0.05
CA LEU A 338 15.73 -11.30 -1.34
C LEU A 338 16.87 -10.27 -1.47
N GLN A 339 17.35 -9.73 -0.36
CA GLN A 339 18.46 -8.80 -0.30
C GLN A 339 19.56 -9.48 0.52
N ALA A 340 20.63 -9.96 -0.15
CA ALA A 340 21.82 -10.44 0.57
C ALA A 340 22.14 -9.41 1.66
N ALA A 341 22.13 -9.86 2.91
CA ALA A 341 22.13 -9.00 4.08
C ALA A 341 23.35 -8.07 4.03
N VAL A 342 23.17 -6.86 3.52
CA VAL A 342 24.13 -5.78 3.71
C VAL A 342 23.87 -5.30 5.14
N SER A 343 24.38 -6.07 6.09
CA SER A 343 24.36 -5.75 7.51
C SER A 343 25.20 -4.49 7.70
N HIS A 344 24.57 -3.32 7.70
CA HIS A 344 25.18 -2.13 8.27
C HIS A 344 25.14 -2.30 9.78
N ALA A 345 26.28 -2.74 10.32
CA ALA A 345 26.54 -2.85 11.74
C ALA A 345 26.59 -1.44 12.37
N GLY A 346 25.42 -0.86 12.61
CA GLY A 346 25.22 0.35 13.39
C GLY A 346 24.44 0.02 14.66
N LYS A 347 25.09 0.24 15.81
CA LYS A 347 24.59 0.47 17.20
C LYS A 347 23.26 -0.18 17.66
N HIS A 348 23.33 -0.81 18.84
CA HIS A 348 22.25 -1.46 19.60
C HIS A 348 20.85 -0.80 19.62
N GLU A 349 20.72 0.54 19.52
CA GLU A 349 19.40 1.20 19.49
C GLU A 349 18.62 0.92 18.20
N GLN A 350 19.28 0.76 17.06
CA GLN A 350 18.59 0.41 15.80
C GLN A 350 17.93 -0.96 15.88
N GLN A 351 18.50 -1.89 16.65
CA GLN A 351 17.94 -3.24 16.84
C GLN A 351 16.61 -3.23 17.59
N GLN A 352 16.38 -2.25 18.48
CA GLN A 352 15.14 -2.19 19.27
C GLN A 352 13.92 -1.87 18.42
N HIS A 353 14.09 -1.11 17.33
CA HIS A 353 13.00 -0.62 16.48
C HIS A 353 12.95 -1.31 15.11
N GLU A 354 13.66 -2.44 14.93
CA GLU A 354 13.71 -3.14 13.64
C GLU A 354 12.32 -3.55 13.15
N SER A 355 11.55 -4.22 14.02
CA SER A 355 10.25 -4.80 13.66
C SER A 355 9.05 -3.98 14.16
N ASP A 356 9.25 -2.74 14.60
CA ASP A 356 8.13 -1.92 15.06
C ASP A 356 7.08 -1.72 13.95
N GLY A 357 5.82 -1.74 14.35
CA GLY A 357 4.68 -1.59 13.44
C GLY A 357 3.50 -0.96 14.15
N TYR A 358 2.61 -0.37 13.35
CA TYR A 358 1.38 0.26 13.82
C TYR A 358 0.16 -0.57 13.40
N ALA A 359 -0.81 -0.74 14.31
CA ALA A 359 -2.07 -1.46 14.10
C ALA A 359 -2.99 -0.79 13.06
N TYR A 360 -2.59 -0.80 11.79
CA TYR A 360 -3.27 -0.12 10.68
C TYR A 360 -4.67 -0.67 10.42
N ALA A 361 -4.78 -1.95 10.05
CA ALA A 361 -6.08 -2.56 9.76
C ALA A 361 -7.00 -2.58 11.01
N PRO A 362 -6.52 -2.94 12.22
CA PRO A 362 -7.33 -2.81 13.44
C PRO A 362 -7.82 -1.37 13.70
N THR A 363 -7.03 -0.34 13.39
CA THR A 363 -7.46 1.07 13.49
C THR A 363 -8.62 1.39 12.56
N LEU A 364 -8.56 0.96 11.29
CA LEU A 364 -9.65 1.16 10.34
C LEU A 364 -10.91 0.37 10.74
N VAL A 365 -10.74 -0.85 11.27
CA VAL A 365 -11.85 -1.65 11.80
C VAL A 365 -12.48 -0.95 13.01
N ALA A 366 -11.69 -0.44 13.95
CA ALA A 366 -12.20 0.27 15.11
C ALA A 366 -12.99 1.53 14.71
N ALA A 367 -12.50 2.28 13.71
CA ALA A 367 -13.21 3.44 13.18
C ALA A 367 -14.59 3.06 12.61
N ASN A 368 -14.64 1.97 11.85
CA ASN A 368 -15.88 1.41 11.32
C ASN A 368 -16.84 0.95 12.42
N VAL A 369 -16.35 0.24 13.43
CA VAL A 369 -17.15 -0.18 14.59
C VAL A 369 -17.74 1.04 15.31
N ARG A 370 -16.93 2.08 15.57
CA ARG A 370 -17.42 3.35 16.18
C ARG A 370 -18.51 3.98 15.32
N ARG A 371 -18.30 4.09 14.02
CA ARG A 371 -19.28 4.64 13.07
C ARG A 371 -20.59 3.86 13.07
N LEU A 372 -20.53 2.52 13.06
CA LEU A 372 -21.71 1.66 13.12
C LEU A 372 -22.46 1.83 14.45
N CYS A 373 -21.72 1.85 15.57
CA CYS A 373 -22.30 2.00 16.91
C CYS A 373 -22.95 3.36 17.16
N ARG A 374 -22.57 4.40 16.42
CA ARG A 374 -23.27 5.71 16.45
C ARG A 374 -24.57 5.70 15.64
N ARG A 375 -24.63 4.94 14.54
CA ARG A 375 -25.74 4.96 13.60
C ARG A 375 -26.86 3.99 13.96
N VAL A 376 -26.49 2.82 14.44
CA VAL A 376 -27.44 1.76 14.78
C VAL A 376 -27.84 1.95 16.24
N ALA A 377 -29.13 1.84 16.56
CA ALA A 377 -29.61 1.65 17.93
C ALA A 377 -29.22 0.25 18.45
N SER A 378 -27.96 -0.13 18.25
CA SER A 378 -27.41 -1.40 18.72
C SER A 378 -27.42 -1.40 20.23
N PRO A 379 -27.65 -2.57 20.87
CA PRO A 379 -27.51 -2.67 22.31
C PRO A 379 -26.13 -2.17 22.73
N GLN A 380 -26.09 -1.23 23.68
CA GLN A 380 -24.86 -0.60 24.15
C GLN A 380 -23.80 -1.65 24.55
N ALA A 381 -24.23 -2.79 25.09
CA ALA A 381 -23.37 -3.92 25.44
C ALA A 381 -22.65 -4.56 24.23
N VAL A 382 -23.31 -4.69 23.08
CA VAL A 382 -22.68 -5.25 21.85
C VAL A 382 -21.63 -4.29 21.34
N CYS A 383 -21.94 -2.99 21.31
CA CYS A 383 -21.01 -1.96 20.90
C CYS A 383 -19.80 -1.85 21.83
N ALA A 384 -20.02 -1.88 23.14
CA ALA A 384 -18.93 -1.88 24.13
C ALA A 384 -18.00 -3.08 23.93
N ARG A 385 -18.56 -4.29 23.72
CA ARG A 385 -17.78 -5.50 23.48
C ARG A 385 -16.96 -5.43 22.19
N LEU A 386 -17.57 -5.00 21.08
CA LEU A 386 -16.86 -4.87 19.80
C LEU A 386 -15.75 -3.82 19.87
N GLN A 387 -16.03 -2.66 20.49
CA GLN A 387 -15.02 -1.63 20.69
C GLN A 387 -13.87 -2.15 21.56
N ALA A 388 -14.17 -2.77 22.71
CA ALA A 388 -13.15 -3.33 23.58
C ALA A 388 -12.28 -4.38 22.88
N ALA A 389 -12.88 -5.28 22.08
CA ALA A 389 -12.15 -6.30 21.35
C ALA A 389 -11.16 -5.70 20.34
N VAL A 390 -11.58 -4.70 19.56
CA VAL A 390 -10.68 -4.09 18.56
C VAL A 390 -9.64 -3.19 19.23
N GLU A 391 -9.97 -2.49 20.32
CA GLU A 391 -9.00 -1.69 21.08
C GLU A 391 -7.92 -2.58 21.72
N ALA A 392 -8.27 -3.78 22.18
CA ALA A 392 -7.28 -4.74 22.69
C ALA A 392 -6.23 -5.10 21.63
N VAL A 393 -6.67 -5.39 20.40
CA VAL A 393 -5.76 -5.69 19.28
C VAL A 393 -4.91 -4.46 18.92
N ARG A 394 -5.50 -3.25 18.92
CA ARG A 394 -4.75 -2.01 18.64
C ARG A 394 -3.69 -1.73 19.70
N ALA A 395 -3.94 -2.08 20.96
CA ALA A 395 -3.03 -1.85 22.08
C ALA A 395 -1.74 -2.67 22.00
N GLU A 396 -1.70 -3.76 21.22
CA GLU A 396 -0.49 -4.56 20.98
C GLU A 396 0.53 -3.79 20.13
N HIS A 397 0.06 -2.98 19.19
CA HIS A 397 0.86 -2.21 18.24
C HIS A 397 0.41 -0.74 18.20
N PRO A 398 0.57 -0.01 19.32
CA PRO A 398 0.21 1.39 19.40
C PRO A 398 1.14 2.22 18.52
N VAL A 399 0.87 3.52 18.42
CA VAL A 399 1.85 4.46 17.89
C VAL A 399 3.16 4.33 18.69
N ARG A 400 4.27 4.12 17.97
CA ARG A 400 5.63 4.15 18.54
C ARG A 400 6.49 5.11 17.74
N LEU A 401 7.04 6.11 18.42
CA LEU A 401 7.91 7.13 17.86
C LEU A 401 9.25 7.07 18.60
N TRP A 402 10.35 7.35 17.91
CA TRP A 402 11.69 7.45 18.47
C TRP A 402 12.50 8.48 17.67
N GLU A 403 13.55 9.01 18.29
CA GLU A 403 14.48 9.90 17.58
C GLU A 403 15.53 9.08 16.83
N ASP A 404 15.61 9.32 15.53
CA ASP A 404 16.69 8.85 14.67
C ASP A 404 16.89 9.91 13.57
N ALA A 405 17.47 11.03 14.00
CA ALA A 405 17.69 12.20 13.17
C ALA A 405 18.51 11.90 11.91
N GLU A 406 19.45 10.94 12.01
CA GLU A 406 20.27 10.50 10.88
C GLU A 406 19.40 9.96 9.74
N HIS A 407 18.38 9.16 10.08
CA HIS A 407 17.43 8.59 9.12
C HIS A 407 16.12 9.38 9.06
N GLY A 408 16.13 10.64 9.50
CA GLY A 408 15.00 11.55 9.42
C GLY A 408 13.76 11.07 10.18
N ARG A 409 13.92 10.44 11.35
CA ARG A 409 12.78 10.12 12.25
C ARG A 409 12.82 11.03 13.46
N HIS A 410 11.68 11.65 13.70
CA HIS A 410 11.50 12.67 14.73
C HIS A 410 10.15 12.49 15.41
N ILE A 411 10.12 12.62 16.73
CA ILE A 411 8.93 12.47 17.56
C ILE A 411 8.01 13.69 17.41
N ASP A 412 8.61 14.87 17.18
CA ASP A 412 7.91 16.16 17.11
C ASP A 412 7.63 16.64 15.68
N TRP A 413 8.03 15.89 14.65
CA TRP A 413 7.83 16.24 13.25
C TRP A 413 7.02 15.17 12.49
N PRO A 414 6.22 15.52 11.48
CA PRO A 414 5.73 16.88 11.22
C PRO A 414 4.91 17.38 12.43
N PRO A 415 4.79 18.71 12.63
CA PRO A 415 3.94 19.24 13.68
C PRO A 415 2.49 18.82 13.44
N MET A 416 1.87 18.22 14.45
CA MET A 416 0.46 17.82 14.40
C MET A 416 -0.44 18.98 14.87
N PRO A 417 -1.60 19.23 14.24
CA PRO A 417 -2.52 20.26 14.70
C PRO A 417 -2.96 20.02 16.14
N PRO A 418 -3.14 21.05 16.98
CA PRO A 418 -3.61 20.89 18.36
C PRO A 418 -4.95 20.14 18.47
N SER A 419 -5.82 20.29 17.46
CA SER A 419 -7.13 19.62 17.38
C SER A 419 -7.04 18.09 17.25
N SER A 420 -5.86 17.54 16.97
CA SER A 420 -5.66 16.10 16.83
C SER A 420 -5.71 15.33 18.16
N GLY A 421 -5.78 16.05 19.30
CA GLY A 421 -5.81 15.43 20.64
C GLY A 421 -4.49 14.73 21.01
N TRP A 422 -3.41 15.02 20.28
CA TRP A 422 -2.07 14.56 20.58
C TRP A 422 -1.50 15.34 21.76
N THR A 423 -1.36 14.68 22.91
CA THR A 423 -0.70 15.27 24.07
C THR A 423 0.78 14.89 24.10
N GLN A 424 1.61 15.76 24.66
CA GLN A 424 3.05 15.52 24.82
C GLN A 424 3.35 14.23 25.63
N GLN A 425 2.45 13.82 26.53
CA GLN A 425 2.56 12.55 27.27
C GLN A 425 2.50 11.31 26.38
N GLN A 426 1.79 11.37 25.26
CA GLN A 426 1.68 10.24 24.32
C GLN A 426 2.92 10.09 23.44
N GLN A 427 3.75 11.13 23.35
CA GLN A 427 5.08 11.05 22.74
C GLN A 427 6.08 10.26 23.60
N LEU A 428 5.85 10.20 24.91
CA LEU A 428 6.79 9.61 25.88
C LEU A 428 6.39 8.21 26.37
N ALA A 429 5.12 7.82 26.24
CA ALA A 429 4.61 6.53 26.71
C ALA A 429 5.19 5.29 25.99
N GLY A 430 5.91 5.49 24.86
CA GLY A 430 6.64 4.43 24.16
C GLY A 430 8.09 4.23 24.64
N ALA A 431 8.63 5.10 25.50
CA ALA A 431 10.02 5.05 25.96
C ALA A 431 10.22 4.29 27.30
N GLY A 432 9.15 3.84 27.94
CA GLY A 432 9.19 3.15 29.23
C GLY A 432 8.80 1.67 29.10
N ASP A 433 9.77 0.77 29.28
CA ASP A 433 9.66 -0.70 29.17
C ASP A 433 8.85 -1.37 30.31
N GLU A 434 7.95 -0.63 30.98
CA GLU A 434 7.35 -1.03 32.27
C GLU A 434 5.87 -1.49 32.20
N ALA A 435 5.39 -1.92 31.03
CA ALA A 435 4.04 -2.48 30.88
C ALA A 435 4.04 -3.95 30.44
N LYS A 436 4.92 -4.78 31.01
CA LYS A 436 4.82 -6.25 30.92
C LYS A 436 4.25 -6.77 32.24
N ASN A 437 2.92 -6.81 32.36
CA ASN A 437 2.15 -7.74 33.20
C ASN A 437 0.68 -7.32 33.21
N LEU A 438 -0.14 -7.86 32.30
CA LEU A 438 -1.59 -8.14 32.45
C LEU A 438 -2.28 -8.21 31.08
N VAL A 439 -2.10 -9.29 30.31
CA VAL A 439 -3.17 -9.78 29.41
C VAL A 439 -3.10 -11.30 29.35
N GLY A 440 -3.92 -11.94 30.17
CA GLY A 440 -4.25 -13.35 30.04
C GLY A 440 -5.42 -13.53 29.07
N LEU A 441 -5.14 -14.24 27.97
CA LEU A 441 -6.01 -15.18 27.27
C LEU A 441 -7.52 -14.84 27.17
N VAL A 442 -7.95 -14.35 26.01
CA VAL A 442 -9.31 -14.61 25.51
C VAL A 442 -9.22 -15.06 24.05
N VAL A 443 -9.40 -16.37 23.87
CA VAL A 443 -9.66 -17.01 22.57
C VAL A 443 -11.13 -16.74 22.22
N VAL A 444 -11.41 -16.23 21.01
CA VAL A 444 -12.73 -16.31 20.35
C VAL A 444 -12.53 -16.79 18.93
#